data_AF-C9RJJ6-F1
#
_entry.id   AF-C9RJJ6-F1
#
_cell.length_a   1.000
_cell.length_b   1.000
_cell.length_c   1.000
_cell.angle_alpha   90.00
_cell.angle_beta   90.00
_cell.angle_gamma   90.00
#
_symmetry.space_group_name_H-M   'P 1'
#
loop_
_entity.id
_entity.type
_entity.pdbx_description
1 polymer ?
#
loop_
_entity_poly.entity_id
_entity_poly.type
_entity_poly.pdbx_seq_one_letter_code
_entity_poly.pdbx_strand_id
1 'polypeptide(L)'
;MGNEAEKPNIITSSLDFLVNWGRSNSLWPFPYGTACCAIEFMSTEVGRYDLSRIGSEYVRFTPRQSDVLLVAGTITYKQAPILKRIYEQMAEPRWVIAMGACASSGGFYDCYCTVPGIDHIIPVDVYIGGCPPRPEAFFDAMFDLQKKVKDESFMKQRAESVKEQLEMIKVKTAEAKREAAACAREKVVDIKDFMKEKQENLVKKAQFWKE
;
A
#
# COMPACT_ATOMS: atom_id res chain seq x y z
N MET A 1 -24.74 -11.82 7.84
CA MET A 1 -24.67 -11.64 6.38
C MET A 1 -23.21 -11.54 5.99
N GLY A 2 -22.68 -12.57 5.30
CA GLY A 2 -21.41 -12.59 4.55
C GLY A 2 -20.10 -12.20 5.25
N ASN A 3 -19.56 -13.03 6.15
CA ASN A 3 -18.24 -12.82 6.80
C ASN A 3 -17.21 -13.91 6.42
N GLU A 4 -17.32 -14.51 5.25
CA GLU A 4 -16.28 -15.40 4.71
C GLU A 4 -15.91 -14.88 3.32
N ALA A 5 -14.60 -14.71 3.09
CA ALA A 5 -14.07 -14.37 1.78
C ALA A 5 -14.41 -15.53 0.83
N GLU A 6 -15.50 -15.39 0.09
CA GLU A 6 -15.98 -16.37 -0.88
C GLU A 6 -14.86 -16.66 -1.88
N LYS A 7 -14.56 -17.94 -2.10
CA LYS A 7 -13.54 -18.38 -3.07
C LYS A 7 -13.90 -17.81 -4.45
N PRO A 8 -12.91 -17.44 -5.28
CA PRO A 8 -13.19 -16.83 -6.57
C PRO A 8 -14.04 -17.77 -7.44
N ASN A 9 -15.23 -17.29 -7.80
CA ASN A 9 -16.09 -17.96 -8.77
C ASN A 9 -15.55 -17.71 -10.19
N ILE A 10 -15.82 -18.64 -11.12
CA ILE A 10 -15.33 -18.58 -12.51
C ILE A 10 -15.68 -17.25 -13.19
N ILE A 11 -16.89 -16.72 -12.95
CA ILE A 11 -17.34 -15.44 -13.50
C ILE A 11 -16.48 -14.29 -12.99
N THR A 12 -16.19 -14.26 -11.68
CA THR A 12 -15.39 -13.21 -11.05
C THR A 12 -13.94 -13.28 -11.51
N SER A 13 -13.37 -14.48 -11.67
CA SER A 13 -12.00 -14.62 -12.20
C SER A 13 -11.89 -14.20 -13.66
N SER A 14 -12.92 -14.47 -14.49
CA SER A 14 -12.91 -14.06 -15.90
C SER A 14 -13.04 -12.54 -16.05
N LEU A 15 -13.86 -11.89 -15.21
CA LEU A 15 -14.00 -10.43 -15.20
C LEU A 15 -12.68 -9.76 -14.77
N ASP A 16 -12.06 -10.27 -13.71
CA ASP A 16 -10.79 -9.75 -13.20
C ASP A 16 -9.67 -9.89 -14.25
N PHE A 17 -9.58 -11.05 -14.91
CA PHE A 17 -8.68 -11.24 -16.04
C PHE A 17 -8.91 -10.22 -17.17
N LEU A 18 -10.17 -9.95 -17.54
CA LEU A 18 -10.49 -9.00 -18.61
C LEU A 18 -10.09 -7.56 -18.23
N VAL A 19 -10.36 -7.14 -16.99
CA VAL A 19 -10.00 -5.80 -16.49
C VAL A 19 -8.49 -5.63 -16.46
N ASN A 20 -7.76 -6.61 -15.95
CA ASN A 20 -6.30 -6.55 -15.87
C ASN A 20 -5.64 -6.66 -17.25
N TRP A 21 -6.23 -7.43 -18.17
CA TRP A 21 -5.81 -7.46 -19.56
C TRP A 21 -5.98 -6.09 -20.21
N GLY A 22 -7.10 -5.40 -19.96
CA GLY A 22 -7.30 -4.02 -20.42
C GLY A 22 -6.23 -3.07 -19.87
N ARG A 23 -6.07 -3.03 -18.55
CA ARG A 23 -5.11 -2.14 -17.87
C ARG A 23 -3.65 -2.38 -18.29
N SER A 24 -3.22 -3.63 -18.35
CA SER A 24 -1.82 -3.97 -18.66
C SER A 24 -1.43 -3.62 -20.10
N ASN A 25 -2.37 -3.63 -21.04
CA ASN A 25 -2.11 -3.29 -22.44
C ASN A 25 -2.34 -1.81 -22.78
N SER A 26 -2.72 -0.96 -21.81
CA SER A 26 -3.00 0.46 -22.06
C SER A 26 -2.46 1.36 -20.95
N LEU A 27 -1.20 1.17 -20.57
CA LEU A 27 -0.57 1.97 -19.52
C LEU A 27 -0.14 3.34 -20.06
N TRP A 28 -0.66 4.42 -19.48
CA TRP A 28 -0.31 5.79 -19.89
C TRP A 28 0.73 6.41 -18.96
N PRO A 29 1.98 6.61 -19.43
CA PRO A 29 3.05 7.13 -18.60
C PRO A 29 2.97 8.66 -18.47
N PHE A 30 3.22 9.13 -17.26
CA PHE A 30 3.52 10.51 -16.91
C PHE A 30 5.02 10.62 -16.63
N PRO A 31 5.82 11.11 -17.58
CA PRO A 31 7.25 11.26 -17.39
C PRO A 31 7.55 12.51 -16.58
N TYR A 32 7.90 12.31 -15.31
CA TYR A 32 8.52 13.33 -14.49
C TYR A 32 10.02 13.39 -14.78
N GLY A 33 10.36 14.01 -15.91
CA GLY A 33 11.74 14.16 -16.38
C GLY A 33 12.47 15.32 -15.71
N THR A 34 13.41 15.01 -14.80
CA THR A 34 14.17 16.04 -14.06
C THR A 34 15.64 16.14 -14.45
N ALA A 35 16.23 15.08 -14.98
CA ALA A 35 17.67 14.99 -15.26
C ALA A 35 17.95 14.14 -16.51
N CYS A 36 19.16 13.57 -16.60
CA CYS A 36 19.64 12.82 -17.77
C CYS A 36 18.77 11.62 -18.16
N CYS A 37 18.09 10.96 -17.22
CA CYS A 37 17.21 9.82 -17.54
C CYS A 37 15.99 10.24 -18.38
N ALA A 38 15.61 11.52 -18.37
CA ALA A 38 14.53 12.03 -19.20
C ALA A 38 14.83 11.92 -20.70
N ILE A 39 16.07 12.21 -21.12
CA ILE A 39 16.46 12.13 -22.54
C ILE A 39 16.47 10.68 -23.03
N GLU A 40 16.84 9.77 -22.13
CA GLU A 40 16.88 8.36 -22.41
C GLU A 40 15.45 7.80 -22.54
N PHE A 41 14.52 8.27 -21.69
CA PHE A 41 13.10 8.00 -21.85
C PHE A 41 12.56 8.56 -23.18
N MET A 42 12.91 9.79 -23.57
CA MET A 42 12.49 10.34 -24.87
C MET A 42 12.96 9.47 -26.04
N SER A 43 14.12 8.81 -25.92
CA SER A 43 14.58 7.87 -26.95
C SER A 43 13.69 6.62 -27.11
N THR A 44 12.91 6.27 -26.08
CA THR A 44 11.91 5.19 -26.10
C THR A 44 10.60 5.56 -26.79
N GLU A 45 10.41 6.83 -27.16
CA GLU A 45 9.26 7.28 -27.96
C GLU A 45 9.62 7.46 -29.44
N VAL A 46 10.90 7.42 -29.79
CA VAL A 46 11.38 7.61 -31.17
C VAL A 46 11.32 6.28 -31.91
N GLY A 47 11.03 6.28 -33.22
CA GLY A 47 10.76 5.06 -34.00
C GLY A 47 11.78 3.90 -33.95
N ARG A 48 12.99 4.07 -33.41
CA ARG A 48 13.91 2.94 -33.13
C ARG A 48 13.39 2.07 -31.98
N TYR A 49 12.88 2.70 -30.94
CA TYR A 49 12.37 2.09 -29.73
C TYR A 49 10.97 2.67 -29.58
N ASP A 50 9.96 1.90 -29.96
CA ASP A 50 8.59 2.41 -30.11
C ASP A 50 7.73 1.96 -28.93
N LEU A 51 7.47 2.87 -27.99
CA LEU A 51 6.63 2.63 -26.82
C LEU A 51 5.16 2.33 -27.19
N SER A 52 4.71 2.74 -28.38
CA SER A 52 3.36 2.45 -28.85
C SER A 52 3.11 0.96 -29.03
N ARG A 53 4.17 0.18 -29.30
CA ARG A 53 4.08 -1.26 -29.51
C ARG A 53 3.54 -2.03 -28.30
N ILE A 54 3.73 -1.50 -27.09
CA ILE A 54 3.24 -2.10 -25.85
C ILE A 54 1.96 -1.41 -25.33
N GLY A 55 1.34 -0.55 -26.15
CA GLY A 55 0.14 0.21 -25.80
C GLY A 55 0.38 1.38 -24.86
N SER A 56 1.65 1.77 -24.68
CA SER A 56 2.09 2.86 -23.82
C SER A 56 2.53 4.10 -24.63
N GLU A 57 1.97 4.27 -25.83
CA GLU A 57 2.20 5.42 -26.72
C GLU A 57 1.84 6.74 -26.05
N TYR A 58 0.79 6.73 -25.23
CA TYR A 58 0.07 7.94 -24.91
C TYR A 58 0.63 8.61 -23.66
N VAL A 59 1.69 9.37 -23.89
CA VAL A 59 2.42 10.07 -22.84
C VAL A 59 1.65 11.33 -22.46
N ARG A 60 1.07 11.32 -21.26
CA ARG A 60 0.22 12.41 -20.77
C ARG A 60 0.98 13.24 -19.75
N PHE A 61 1.12 14.53 -20.03
CA PHE A 61 1.67 15.51 -19.09
C PHE A 61 0.63 16.06 -18.10
N THR A 62 -0.45 15.32 -17.88
CA THR A 62 -1.45 15.63 -16.85
C THR A 62 -1.62 14.43 -15.92
N PRO A 63 -1.43 14.61 -14.59
CA PRO A 63 -1.51 13.50 -13.64
C PRO A 63 -2.91 12.87 -13.57
N ARG A 64 -3.96 13.62 -13.90
CA ARG A 64 -5.34 13.12 -13.81
C ARG A 64 -5.73 12.15 -14.92
N GLN A 65 -4.96 12.08 -15.99
CA GLN A 65 -5.22 11.20 -17.14
C GLN A 65 -4.12 10.15 -17.32
N SER A 66 -3.18 10.05 -16.38
CA SER A 66 -2.06 9.11 -16.45
C SER A 66 -2.16 8.15 -15.29
N ASP A 67 -1.70 6.92 -15.54
CA ASP A 67 -1.80 5.82 -14.60
C ASP A 67 -0.41 5.42 -14.09
N VAL A 68 0.63 5.64 -14.88
CA VAL A 68 2.02 5.30 -14.50
C VAL A 68 2.83 6.57 -14.29
N LEU A 69 3.30 6.81 -13.07
CA LEU A 69 4.23 7.87 -12.74
C LEU A 69 5.66 7.38 -12.98
N LEU A 70 6.29 7.87 -14.05
CA LEU A 70 7.68 7.58 -14.35
C LEU A 70 8.57 8.69 -13.80
N VAL A 71 9.40 8.38 -12.80
CA VAL A 71 10.37 9.34 -12.28
C VAL A 71 11.71 9.13 -12.95
N ALA A 72 11.99 10.01 -13.92
CA ALA A 72 13.15 9.94 -14.79
C ALA A 72 14.21 10.98 -14.38
N GLY A 73 14.92 10.68 -13.29
CA GLY A 73 16.10 11.43 -12.88
C GLY A 73 16.19 11.73 -11.38
N THR A 74 17.09 12.66 -11.04
CA THR A 74 17.34 13.08 -9.66
C THR A 74 16.20 13.91 -9.12
N ILE A 75 15.80 13.64 -7.87
CA ILE A 75 14.82 14.46 -7.14
C ILE A 75 15.54 15.29 -6.09
N THR A 76 15.28 16.60 -6.11
CA THR A 76 15.74 17.51 -5.06
C THR A 76 14.72 17.64 -3.94
N TYR A 77 15.16 18.00 -2.72
CA TYR A 77 14.24 18.26 -1.60
C TYR A 77 13.18 19.32 -1.92
N LYS A 78 13.49 20.28 -2.80
CA LYS A 78 12.53 21.29 -3.27
C LYS A 78 11.44 20.69 -4.17
N GLN A 79 11.79 19.69 -4.97
CA GLN A 79 10.85 19.00 -5.86
C GLN A 79 10.04 17.93 -5.14
N ALA A 80 10.56 17.33 -4.06
CA ALA A 80 9.90 16.29 -3.29
C ALA A 80 8.41 16.58 -2.96
N PRO A 81 8.02 17.74 -2.39
CA PRO A 81 6.61 18.03 -2.11
C PRO A 81 5.76 18.21 -3.38
N ILE A 82 6.36 18.65 -4.49
CA ILE A 82 5.68 18.80 -5.78
C ILE A 82 5.36 17.42 -6.35
N LEU A 83 6.35 16.52 -6.31
CA LEU A 83 6.21 15.15 -6.76
C LEU A 83 5.14 14.41 -5.95
N LYS A 84 5.14 14.56 -4.62
CA LYS A 84 4.09 14.01 -3.76
C LYS A 84 2.70 14.50 -4.16
N ARG A 85 2.56 15.81 -4.43
CA ARG A 85 1.29 16.39 -4.88
C ARG A 85 0.84 15.84 -6.24
N ILE A 86 1.77 15.63 -7.17
CA ILE A 86 1.47 15.03 -8.48
C ILE A 86 0.91 13.62 -8.27
N TYR A 87 1.57 12.82 -7.45
CA TYR A 87 1.13 11.46 -7.14
C TYR A 87 -0.25 11.42 -6.46
N GLU A 88 -0.51 12.32 -5.52
CA GLU A 88 -1.83 12.46 -4.85
C GLU A 88 -2.94 12.91 -5.81
N GLN A 89 -2.60 13.55 -6.94
CA GLN A 89 -3.57 14.00 -7.94
C GLN A 89 -3.92 12.92 -8.98
N MET A 90 -3.16 11.82 -9.03
CA MET A 90 -3.40 10.71 -9.95
C MET A 90 -4.58 9.86 -9.48
N ALA A 91 -5.38 9.40 -10.44
CA ALA A 91 -6.48 8.48 -10.18
C ALA A 91 -5.96 7.10 -9.73
N GLU A 92 -6.77 6.35 -8.99
CA GLU A 92 -6.47 4.95 -8.69
C GLU A 92 -7.09 4.06 -9.79
N PRO A 93 -6.37 3.05 -10.31
CA PRO A 93 -5.05 2.55 -9.94
C PRO A 93 -3.89 3.37 -10.52
N ARG A 94 -2.84 3.58 -9.72
CA ARG A 94 -1.61 4.27 -10.15
C ARG A 94 -0.39 3.44 -9.80
N TRP A 95 0.59 3.43 -10.69
CA TRP A 95 1.86 2.74 -10.50
C TRP A 95 3.04 3.69 -10.62
N VAL A 96 4.14 3.39 -9.94
CA VAL A 96 5.31 4.26 -9.91
C VAL A 96 6.55 3.49 -10.34
N ILE A 97 7.25 4.03 -11.32
CA ILE A 97 8.52 3.49 -11.81
C ILE A 97 9.64 4.46 -11.44
N ALA A 98 10.64 3.97 -10.69
CA ALA A 98 11.86 4.70 -10.40
C ALA A 98 12.90 4.41 -11.50
N MET A 99 13.21 5.41 -12.33
CA MET A 99 14.15 5.25 -13.43
C MET A 99 15.52 5.81 -13.09
N GLY A 100 16.50 4.91 -13.07
CA GLY A 100 17.91 5.21 -12.86
C GLY A 100 18.32 5.18 -11.38
N ALA A 101 19.64 5.20 -11.18
CA ALA A 101 20.26 5.15 -9.86
C ALA A 101 19.86 6.35 -9.00
N CYS A 102 19.69 7.52 -9.61
CA CYS A 102 19.31 8.75 -8.90
C CYS A 102 17.91 8.65 -8.28
N ALA A 103 16.92 8.13 -9.01
CA ALA A 103 15.57 7.94 -8.50
C ALA A 103 15.50 6.78 -7.50
N SER A 104 16.29 5.72 -7.72
CA SER A 104 16.26 4.51 -6.88
C SER A 104 16.92 4.71 -5.52
N SER A 105 18.13 5.27 -5.48
CA SER A 105 18.94 5.36 -4.24
C SER A 105 19.58 6.72 -4.01
N GLY A 106 19.26 7.74 -4.82
CA GLY A 106 20.01 9.01 -4.88
C GLY A 106 21.23 8.93 -5.80
N GLY A 107 21.64 7.74 -6.21
CA GLY A 107 22.72 7.50 -7.16
C GLY A 107 24.08 7.87 -6.58
N PHE A 108 24.86 8.66 -7.34
CA PHE A 108 26.16 9.17 -6.89
C PHE A 108 26.03 10.48 -6.09
N TYR A 109 24.82 11.02 -5.94
CA TYR A 109 24.58 12.25 -5.21
C TYR A 109 24.45 11.97 -3.72
N ASP A 110 25.55 12.17 -2.99
CA ASP A 110 25.54 12.30 -1.54
C ASP A 110 25.67 13.80 -1.18
N CYS A 111 24.61 14.57 -1.46
CA CYS A 111 24.62 16.00 -1.22
C CYS A 111 23.34 16.50 -0.57
N TYR A 112 23.44 17.64 0.11
CA TYR A 112 22.38 18.22 0.95
C TYR A 112 21.08 18.56 0.20
N CYS A 113 21.10 18.61 -1.14
CA CYS A 113 19.98 19.06 -1.95
C CYS A 113 19.17 17.92 -2.58
N THR A 114 19.71 16.70 -2.62
CA THR A 114 19.08 15.52 -3.25
C THR A 114 18.48 14.57 -2.24
N VAL A 115 17.34 13.97 -2.58
CA VAL A 115 16.72 12.94 -1.75
C VAL A 115 17.39 11.59 -2.06
N PRO A 116 17.80 10.80 -1.05
CA PRO A 116 18.42 9.48 -1.25
C PRO A 116 17.38 8.42 -1.66
N GLY A 117 16.78 8.60 -2.83
CA GLY A 117 15.73 7.72 -3.37
C GLY A 117 14.32 8.28 -3.23
N ILE A 118 13.46 7.94 -4.19
CA ILE A 118 12.06 8.38 -4.22
C ILE A 118 11.19 7.68 -3.16
N ASP A 119 11.59 6.50 -2.70
CA ASP A 119 10.84 5.63 -1.78
C ASP A 119 10.48 6.32 -0.45
N HIS A 120 11.27 7.31 -0.07
CA HIS A 120 11.02 8.13 1.11
C HIS A 120 9.77 9.03 0.97
N ILE A 121 9.31 9.27 -0.26
CA ILE A 121 8.24 10.22 -0.58
C ILE A 121 6.98 9.48 -1.04
N ILE A 122 7.15 8.53 -1.97
CA ILE A 122 6.08 7.83 -2.68
C ILE A 122 6.45 6.34 -2.78
N PRO A 123 5.49 5.41 -2.68
CA PRO A 123 5.76 3.99 -2.91
C PRO A 123 6.16 3.73 -4.37
N VAL A 124 7.20 2.93 -4.57
CA VAL A 124 7.66 2.50 -5.90
C VAL A 124 7.25 1.06 -6.18
N ASP A 125 6.81 0.81 -7.41
CA ASP A 125 6.43 -0.52 -7.87
C ASP A 125 7.58 -1.27 -8.55
N VAL A 126 8.34 -0.57 -9.39
CA VAL A 126 9.43 -1.13 -10.19
C VAL A 126 10.61 -0.17 -10.21
N TYR A 127 11.82 -0.72 -10.04
CA TYR A 127 13.08 0.02 -10.11
C TYR A 127 13.83 -0.34 -11.37
N ILE A 128 14.41 0.66 -12.03
CA ILE A 128 15.25 0.49 -13.20
C ILE A 128 16.67 0.93 -12.86
N GLY A 129 17.59 -0.03 -12.81
CA GLY A 129 19.02 0.26 -12.62
C GLY A 129 19.63 0.90 -13.86
N GLY A 130 20.40 1.98 -13.68
CA GLY A 130 21.18 2.62 -14.75
C GLY A 130 21.51 4.09 -14.49
N CYS A 131 22.42 4.67 -15.27
CA CYS A 131 22.80 6.08 -15.14
C CYS A 131 23.29 6.68 -16.48
N PRO A 132 22.40 6.93 -17.46
CA PRO A 132 20.99 6.53 -17.51
C PRO A 132 20.82 5.06 -17.97
N PRO A 133 19.67 4.41 -17.66
CA PRO A 133 19.41 3.04 -18.11
C PRO A 133 19.12 3.00 -19.61
N ARG A 134 19.65 2.00 -20.34
CA ARG A 134 19.35 1.87 -21.78
C ARG A 134 17.85 1.78 -22.06
N PRO A 135 17.38 2.15 -23.26
CA PRO A 135 15.95 2.15 -23.59
C PRO A 135 15.37 0.74 -23.50
N GLU A 136 16.17 -0.27 -23.81
CA GLU A 136 15.84 -1.70 -23.68
C GLU A 136 15.49 -2.09 -22.23
N ALA A 137 16.26 -1.61 -21.25
CA ALA A 137 16.02 -1.87 -19.83
C ALA A 137 14.72 -1.21 -19.34
N PHE A 138 14.30 -0.11 -19.99
CA PHE A 138 13.01 0.49 -19.73
C PHE A 138 11.86 -0.38 -20.23
N PHE A 139 11.98 -1.02 -21.40
CA PHE A 139 10.97 -1.99 -21.87
C PHE A 139 10.86 -3.20 -20.95
N ASP A 140 11.99 -3.73 -20.46
CA ASP A 140 11.97 -4.85 -19.51
C ASP A 140 11.20 -4.49 -18.24
N ALA A 141 11.44 -3.29 -17.69
CA ALA A 141 10.71 -2.78 -16.54
C ALA A 141 9.21 -2.58 -16.82
N MET A 142 8.85 -2.12 -18.02
CA MET A 142 7.46 -2.03 -18.44
C MET A 142 6.80 -3.41 -18.55
N PHE A 143 7.49 -4.41 -19.08
CA PHE A 143 6.97 -5.78 -19.11
C PHE A 143 6.81 -6.38 -17.73
N ASP A 144 7.72 -6.09 -16.80
CA ASP A 144 7.59 -6.51 -15.41
C ASP A 144 6.43 -5.81 -14.70
N LEU A 145 6.20 -4.52 -14.98
CA LEU A 145 5.01 -3.82 -14.52
C LEU A 145 3.73 -4.46 -15.09
N GLN A 146 3.70 -4.78 -16.38
CA GLN A 146 2.55 -5.47 -16.99
C GLN A 146 2.27 -6.83 -16.35
N LYS A 147 3.30 -7.59 -15.98
CA LYS A 147 3.13 -8.85 -15.24
C LYS A 147 2.52 -8.58 -13.86
N LYS A 148 3.05 -7.57 -13.14
CA LYS A 148 2.52 -7.15 -11.83
C LYS A 148 1.03 -6.79 -11.91
N VAL A 149 0.64 -6.00 -12.92
CA VAL A 149 -0.76 -5.60 -13.15
C VAL A 149 -1.65 -6.80 -13.51
N LYS A 150 -1.12 -7.80 -14.22
CA LYS A 150 -1.88 -9.03 -14.54
C LYS A 150 -2.09 -9.92 -13.32
N ASP A 151 -1.15 -9.90 -12.37
CA ASP A 151 -1.19 -10.71 -11.14
C ASP A 151 -2.05 -10.09 -10.03
N GLU A 152 -2.22 -8.76 -10.06
CA GLU A 152 -3.20 -8.04 -9.24
C GLU A 152 -4.59 -8.63 -9.45
N SER A 153 -5.37 -8.79 -8.39
CA SER A 153 -6.77 -9.16 -8.53
C SER A 153 -7.57 -8.48 -7.45
N PHE A 154 -8.71 -7.91 -7.83
CA PHE A 154 -9.57 -7.21 -6.90
C PHE A 154 -10.01 -8.12 -5.74
N MET A 155 -10.18 -9.41 -6.04
CA MET A 155 -10.55 -10.43 -5.05
C MET A 155 -9.40 -10.81 -4.12
N LYS A 156 -8.12 -10.85 -4.57
CA LYS A 156 -6.99 -11.04 -3.65
C LYS A 156 -6.86 -9.86 -2.69
N GLN A 157 -6.94 -8.63 -3.20
CA GLN A 157 -6.91 -7.42 -2.36
C GLN A 157 -8.05 -7.39 -1.35
N ARG A 158 -9.27 -7.81 -1.77
CA ARG A 158 -10.41 -7.96 -0.86
C ARG A 158 -10.18 -9.08 0.17
N ALA A 159 -9.60 -10.20 -0.21
CA ALA A 159 -9.31 -11.30 0.70
C ALA A 159 -8.22 -10.92 1.72
N GLU A 160 -7.18 -10.20 1.30
CA GLU A 160 -6.11 -9.69 2.16
C GLU A 160 -6.63 -8.65 3.16
N SER A 161 -7.37 -7.65 2.69
CA SER A 161 -7.99 -6.65 3.56
C SER A 161 -8.98 -7.26 4.57
N VAL A 162 -9.76 -8.27 4.17
CA VAL A 162 -10.64 -9.00 5.10
C VAL A 162 -9.83 -9.81 6.13
N LYS A 163 -8.70 -10.41 5.75
CA LYS A 163 -7.81 -11.10 6.69
C LYS A 163 -7.21 -10.14 7.70
N GLU A 164 -6.67 -9.02 7.25
CA GLU A 164 -6.12 -7.97 8.12
C GLU A 164 -7.17 -7.43 9.09
N GLN A 165 -8.39 -7.17 8.59
CA GLN A 165 -9.52 -6.77 9.43
C GLN A 165 -9.88 -7.83 10.48
N LEU A 166 -9.90 -9.11 10.10
CA LEU A 166 -10.15 -10.22 11.03
C LEU A 166 -9.07 -10.33 12.09
N GLU A 167 -7.79 -10.17 11.73
CA GLU A 167 -6.67 -10.18 12.68
C GLU A 167 -6.79 -9.01 13.68
N MET A 168 -7.05 -7.80 13.18
CA MET A 168 -7.30 -6.62 14.01
C MET A 168 -8.50 -6.83 14.96
N ILE A 169 -9.59 -7.42 14.48
CA ILE A 169 -10.77 -7.73 15.31
C ILE A 169 -10.40 -8.76 16.38
N LYS A 170 -9.62 -9.80 16.06
CA LYS A 170 -9.19 -10.82 17.02
C LYS A 170 -8.32 -10.23 18.13
N VAL A 171 -7.38 -9.35 17.79
CA VAL A 171 -6.53 -8.64 18.76
C VAL A 171 -7.39 -7.79 19.70
N LYS A 172 -8.25 -6.92 19.14
CA LYS A 172 -9.15 -6.08 19.94
C LYS A 172 -10.12 -6.88 20.81
N THR A 173 -10.62 -8.01 20.29
CA THR A 173 -11.52 -8.89 21.04
C THR A 173 -10.78 -9.60 22.18
N ALA A 174 -9.50 -9.98 21.97
CA ALA A 174 -8.68 -10.59 23.02
C ALA A 174 -8.35 -9.58 24.14
N GLU A 175 -8.05 -8.33 23.78
CA GLU A 175 -7.86 -7.23 24.73
C GLU A 175 -9.15 -6.97 25.54
N ALA A 176 -10.28 -6.79 24.86
CA ALA A 176 -11.58 -6.58 25.53
C ALA A 176 -11.97 -7.75 26.46
N LYS A 177 -11.66 -9.00 26.08
CA LYS A 177 -11.88 -10.17 26.94
C LYS A 177 -10.98 -10.17 28.19
N ARG A 178 -9.73 -9.72 28.09
CA ARG A 178 -8.81 -9.60 29.24
C ARG A 178 -9.30 -8.55 30.22
N GLU A 179 -9.73 -7.40 29.71
CA GLU A 179 -10.30 -6.31 30.51
C GLU A 179 -11.60 -6.75 31.19
N ALA A 180 -12.51 -7.39 30.46
CA ALA A 180 -13.75 -7.92 31.02
C ALA A 180 -13.50 -8.97 32.12
N ALA A 181 -12.50 -9.85 31.93
CA ALA A 181 -12.11 -10.85 32.93
C ALA A 181 -11.45 -10.23 34.17
N ALA A 182 -10.74 -9.11 34.04
CA ALA A 182 -10.21 -8.36 35.19
C ALA A 182 -11.36 -7.73 35.99
N CYS A 183 -12.27 -7.00 35.33
CA CYS A 183 -13.44 -6.40 35.98
C CYS A 183 -14.35 -7.46 36.63
N ALA A 184 -14.52 -8.63 36.01
CA ALA A 184 -15.29 -9.73 36.59
C ALA A 184 -14.62 -10.30 37.86
N ARG A 185 -13.29 -10.40 37.88
CA ARG A 185 -12.55 -10.87 39.07
C ARG A 185 -12.66 -9.90 40.23
N GLU A 186 -12.52 -8.60 39.97
CA GLU A 186 -12.69 -7.56 40.99
C GLU A 186 -14.10 -7.61 41.59
N LYS A 187 -15.15 -7.65 40.76
CA LYS A 187 -16.53 -7.76 41.23
C LYS A 187 -16.79 -9.01 42.07
N VAL A 188 -16.16 -10.14 41.74
CA VAL A 188 -16.30 -11.38 42.54
C VAL A 188 -15.62 -11.25 43.90
N VAL A 189 -14.50 -10.53 43.99
CA VAL A 189 -13.84 -10.24 45.26
C VAL A 189 -14.72 -9.32 46.10
N ASP A 190 -15.22 -8.22 45.53
CA ASP A 190 -16.11 -7.27 46.21
C ASP A 190 -17.37 -7.97 46.77
N ILE A 191 -17.99 -8.86 45.99
CA ILE A 191 -19.17 -9.61 46.42
C ILE A 191 -18.84 -10.58 47.57
N LYS A 192 -17.67 -11.24 47.53
CA LYS A 192 -17.25 -12.14 48.62
C LYS A 192 -17.00 -11.38 49.90
N ASP A 193 -16.33 -10.24 49.82
CA ASP A 193 -16.03 -9.40 50.98
C ASP A 193 -17.33 -8.86 51.60
N PHE A 194 -18.27 -8.41 50.76
CA PHE A 194 -19.61 -8.00 51.20
C PHE A 194 -20.38 -9.14 51.89
N MET A 195 -20.32 -10.37 51.36
CA MET A 195 -20.96 -11.53 52.00
C MET A 195 -20.32 -11.88 53.34
N LYS A 196 -18.99 -11.77 53.44
CA LYS A 196 -18.24 -12.04 54.67
C LYS A 196 -18.62 -11.05 55.76
N GLU A 197 -18.66 -9.76 55.44
CA GLU A 197 -19.08 -8.69 56.36
C GLU A 197 -20.52 -8.90 56.84
N LYS A 198 -21.44 -9.27 55.94
CA LYS A 198 -22.83 -9.56 56.31
C LYS A 198 -22.95 -10.80 57.20
N GLN A 199 -22.13 -11.81 56.95
CA GLN A 199 -22.09 -13.03 57.77
C GLN A 199 -21.52 -12.74 59.16
N GLU A 200 -20.45 -11.96 59.26
CA GLU A 200 -19.90 -11.49 60.54
C GLU A 200 -20.93 -10.66 61.33
N ASN A 201 -21.65 -9.75 60.67
CA ASN A 201 -22.72 -8.98 61.28
C ASN A 201 -23.88 -9.85 61.76
N LEU A 202 -24.26 -10.89 61.00
CA LEU A 202 -25.27 -11.86 61.41
C LEU A 202 -24.81 -12.70 62.60
N VAL A 203 -23.54 -13.10 62.66
CA VAL A 203 -22.97 -13.85 63.79
C VAL A 203 -22.92 -12.98 65.05
N LYS A 204 -22.48 -11.72 64.95
CA LYS A 204 -22.53 -10.75 66.06
C LYS A 204 -23.95 -10.54 66.57
N LYS A 205 -24.92 -10.42 65.65
CA LYS A 205 -26.34 -10.31 66.01
C LYS A 205 -26.83 -11.59 66.70
N ALA A 206 -26.50 -12.77 66.19
CA ALA A 206 -26.88 -14.04 66.82
C ALA A 206 -26.25 -14.25 68.20
N GLN A 207 -25.03 -13.77 68.45
CA GLN A 207 -24.40 -13.79 69.77
C GLN A 207 -25.08 -12.82 70.74
N PHE A 208 -25.48 -11.63 70.28
CA PHE A 208 -26.23 -10.65 71.08
C PHE A 208 -27.60 -11.16 71.59
N TRP A 209 -28.26 -12.08 70.87
CA TRP A 209 -29.55 -12.67 71.31
C TRP A 209 -29.41 -13.91 72.20
N LYS A 210 -28.18 -14.34 72.52
CA LYS A 210 -27.89 -15.49 73.42
C LYS A 210 -27.60 -15.07 74.86
N GLU A 211 -27.38 -13.78 75.11
CA GLU A 211 -27.32 -13.14 76.43
C GLU A 211 -28.71 -12.63 76.84
#